data_AF-A0A3B0MIZ3-F1
#
_entry.id   AF-A0A3B0MIZ3-F1
#
_cell.length_a   1.000
_cell.length_b   1.000
_cell.length_c   1.000
_cell.angle_alpha   90.00
_cell.angle_beta   90.00
_cell.angle_gamma   90.00
#
_symmetry.space_group_name_H-M   'P 1'
#
loop_
_entity.id
_entity.type
_entity.pdbx_description
1 polymer ?
#
loop_
_entity_poly.entity_id
_entity_poly.type
_entity_poly.pdbx_seq_one_letter_code
_entity_poly.pdbx_strand_id
1 'polypeptide(L)'
;MPSLSYFICCGLQYLLQNTLYTYAEIISTLDQEFSKELNDELSNLGMKSQVSDPDSNATPDKNLDSKINNMDDFIEERVERLYVLDEQIQSHIDLLPDSSITRDEINSTISALDSECEKSANELGRLFTEYDKIYNKLKDTINLNYS
;
A
#
# COMPACT_ATOMS: atom_id res chain seq x y z
N MET A 1 -12.80 -13.78 0.01
CA MET A 1 -11.44 -13.47 0.52
C MET A 1 -10.73 -12.71 -0.58
N PRO A 2 -10.27 -11.46 -0.35
CA PRO A 2 -9.47 -10.75 -1.35
C PRO A 2 -8.16 -11.49 -1.60
N SER A 3 -7.67 -11.51 -2.84
CA SER A 3 -6.40 -12.16 -3.18
C SER A 3 -5.22 -11.42 -2.56
N LEU A 4 -4.10 -12.12 -2.32
CA LEU A 4 -2.86 -11.49 -1.84
C LEU A 4 -2.42 -10.35 -2.76
N SER A 5 -2.56 -10.51 -4.08
CA SER A 5 -2.30 -9.46 -5.06
C SER A 5 -3.20 -8.24 -4.89
N TYR A 6 -4.47 -8.42 -4.49
CA TYR A 6 -5.36 -7.30 -4.18
C TYR A 6 -4.86 -6.51 -2.96
N PHE A 7 -4.41 -7.19 -1.91
CA PHE A 7 -3.86 -6.52 -0.72
C PHE A 7 -2.58 -5.74 -1.04
N ILE A 8 -1.68 -6.31 -1.85
CA ILE A 8 -0.42 -5.65 -2.24
C ILE A 8 -0.71 -4.40 -3.09
N CYS A 9 -1.59 -4.52 -4.10
CA CYS A 9 -1.95 -3.39 -4.96
C CYS A 9 -2.66 -2.26 -4.19
N CYS A 10 -3.60 -2.60 -3.28
CA CYS A 10 -4.26 -1.60 -2.45
C CYS A 10 -3.30 -0.93 -1.47
N GLY A 11 -2.35 -1.68 -0.90
CA GLY A 11 -1.29 -1.13 -0.05
C GLY A 11 -0.41 -0.13 -0.81
N LEU A 12 0.03 -0.50 -2.02
CA LEU A 12 0.83 0.38 -2.86
C LEU A 12 0.07 1.65 -3.26
N GLN A 13 -1.21 1.55 -3.59
CA GLN A 13 -2.06 2.72 -3.87
C GLN A 13 -2.17 3.65 -2.67
N TYR A 14 -2.37 3.11 -1.47
CA TYR A 14 -2.41 3.89 -0.23
C TYR A 14 -1.08 4.61 0.02
N LEU A 15 0.06 3.93 -0.16
CA LEU A 15 1.38 4.54 0.02
C LEU A 15 1.60 5.68 -0.98
N LEU A 16 1.32 5.47 -2.27
CA LEU A 16 1.43 6.51 -3.30
C LEU A 16 0.54 7.73 -2.99
N GLN A 17 -0.68 7.50 -2.49
CA GLN A 17 -1.57 8.58 -2.11
C GLN A 17 -1.00 9.39 -0.92
N ASN A 18 -0.41 8.72 0.06
CA ASN A 18 0.25 9.39 1.19
C ASN A 18 1.50 10.16 0.76
N THR A 19 2.28 9.64 -0.18
CA THR A 19 3.42 10.35 -0.78
C THR A 19 2.96 11.62 -1.47
N LEU A 20 1.93 11.53 -2.33
CA LEU A 20 1.36 12.70 -3.02
C LEU A 20 0.83 13.75 -2.04
N TYR A 21 0.14 13.31 -0.99
CA TYR A 21 -0.36 14.21 0.04
C TYR A 21 0.79 14.91 0.79
N THR A 22 1.85 14.18 1.11
CA THR A 22 3.03 14.72 1.80
C THR A 22 3.76 15.74 0.92
N TYR A 23 3.89 15.47 -0.39
CA TYR A 23 4.39 16.46 -1.35
C TYR A 23 3.51 17.71 -1.40
N ALA A 24 2.19 17.55 -1.43
CA ALA A 24 1.26 18.68 -1.46
C ALA A 24 1.37 19.55 -0.20
N GLU A 25 1.59 18.95 0.97
CA GLU A 25 1.82 19.68 2.23
C GLU A 25 3.12 20.48 2.20
N ILE A 26 4.21 19.92 1.68
CA ILE A 26 5.49 20.64 1.51
C ILE A 26 5.30 21.83 0.55
N ILE A 27 4.72 21.59 -0.63
CA ILE A 27 4.49 22.63 -1.64
C ILE A 27 3.61 23.75 -1.08
N SER A 28 2.52 23.41 -0.39
CA SER A 28 1.61 24.41 0.20
C SER A 28 2.31 25.27 1.27
N THR A 29 3.27 24.68 1.99
CA THR A 29 4.04 25.38 3.02
C THR A 29 5.04 26.36 2.37
N LEU A 30 5.73 25.93 1.31
CA LEU A 30 6.65 26.79 0.55
C LEU A 30 5.93 27.92 -0.20
N ASP A 31 4.76 27.68 -0.77
CA ASP A 31 3.97 28.71 -1.49
C ASP A 31 3.47 29.83 -0.54
N GLN A 32 3.12 29.47 0.69
CA GLN A 32 2.81 30.42 1.75
C GLN A 32 4.03 31.26 2.16
N GLU A 33 5.22 30.67 2.19
CA GLU A 33 6.47 31.37 2.49
C GLU A 33 6.82 32.39 1.41
N PHE A 34 6.81 31.97 0.14
CA PHE A 34 7.14 32.85 -0.98
C PHE A 34 6.19 34.05 -1.07
N SER A 35 4.90 33.82 -0.80
CA SER A 35 3.88 34.88 -0.75
C SER A 35 4.11 35.85 0.41
N LYS A 36 4.59 35.35 1.56
CA LYS A 36 4.89 36.15 2.75
C LYS A 36 6.16 36.97 2.58
N GLU A 37 7.24 36.36 2.08
CA GLU A 37 8.52 37.03 1.79
C GLU A 37 8.32 38.17 0.79
N LEU A 38 7.56 37.92 -0.28
CA LEU A 38 7.24 38.95 -1.28
C LEU A 38 6.43 40.11 -0.70
N ASN A 39 5.46 39.82 0.19
CA ASN A 39 4.70 40.87 0.90
C ASN A 39 5.58 41.69 1.85
N ASP A 40 6.49 41.04 2.57
CA ASP A 40 7.43 41.70 3.49
C ASP A 40 8.41 42.60 2.71
N GLU A 41 8.93 42.15 1.56
CA GLU A 41 9.77 42.96 0.66
C GLU A 41 9.02 44.18 0.08
N LEU A 42 7.79 43.98 -0.42
CA LEU A 42 6.94 45.07 -0.91
C LEU A 42 6.65 46.13 0.16
N SER A 43 6.38 45.67 1.39
CA SER A 43 6.15 46.54 2.55
C SER A 43 7.41 47.32 2.94
N ASN A 44 8.58 46.67 2.91
CA ASN A 44 9.88 47.30 3.18
C ASN A 44 10.28 48.34 2.11
N LEU A 45 9.82 48.16 0.87
CA LEU A 45 10.02 49.13 -0.21
C LEU A 45 9.04 50.34 -0.15
N GLY A 46 8.17 50.39 0.87
CA GLY A 46 7.18 51.45 1.03
C GLY A 46 5.98 51.35 0.07
N MET A 47 5.84 50.22 -0.62
CA MET A 47 4.70 49.95 -1.48
C MET A 47 3.62 49.23 -0.66
N LYS A 48 2.43 49.84 -0.55
CA LYS A 48 1.28 49.10 -0.02
C LYS A 48 0.89 48.03 -1.04
N SER A 49 1.13 46.76 -0.68
CA SER A 49 0.63 45.61 -1.43
C SER A 49 -0.87 45.78 -1.69
N GLN A 50 -1.25 45.79 -2.97
CA GLN A 50 -2.64 45.84 -3.43
C GLN A 50 -3.25 44.44 -3.59
N VAL A 51 -2.56 43.39 -3.13
CA VAL A 51 -3.17 42.08 -2.98
C VAL A 51 -4.12 42.19 -1.80
N SER A 52 -5.40 42.35 -2.13
CA SER A 52 -6.47 42.41 -1.15
C SER A 52 -6.55 41.04 -0.50
N ASP A 53 -6.08 40.93 0.74
CA ASP A 53 -6.50 39.85 1.64
C ASP A 53 -8.04 39.83 1.64
N PRO A 54 -8.69 38.67 1.42
CA PRO A 54 -10.07 38.52 1.83
C PRO A 54 -10.08 38.48 3.36
N ASP A 55 -10.49 39.60 3.96
CA ASP A 55 -10.85 39.79 5.37
C ASP A 55 -9.78 39.39 6.41
N SER A 56 -8.97 40.36 6.85
CA SER A 56 -8.23 40.23 8.12
C SER A 56 -8.28 41.52 8.94
N ASN A 57 -9.30 41.61 9.79
CA ASN A 57 -9.25 42.39 11.02
C ASN A 57 -8.50 41.53 12.06
N ALA A 58 -7.16 41.49 11.98
CA ALA A 58 -6.34 40.90 13.04
C ALA A 58 -5.11 41.77 13.27
N THR A 59 -4.99 42.25 14.51
CA THR A 59 -3.85 42.98 15.07
C THR A 59 -2.51 42.29 14.79
N PRO A 60 -1.41 43.04 14.60
CA PRO A 60 -0.10 42.48 14.29
C PRO A 60 0.45 41.76 15.52
N ASP A 61 0.36 40.44 15.50
CA ASP A 61 0.84 39.60 16.59
C ASP A 61 2.37 39.47 16.47
N LYS A 62 3.08 39.79 17.55
CA LYS A 62 4.55 39.85 17.64
C LYS A 62 5.18 38.45 17.76
N ASN A 63 4.76 37.50 16.92
CA ASN A 63 5.22 36.10 16.91
C ASN A 63 5.66 35.65 15.51
N LEU A 64 6.39 36.50 14.77
CA LEU A 64 6.90 36.11 13.46
C LEU A 64 8.12 35.18 13.56
N ASP A 65 9.01 35.42 14.54
CA ASP A 65 10.27 34.67 14.71
C ASP A 65 10.07 33.24 15.21
N SER A 66 8.99 32.96 15.96
CA SER A 66 8.66 31.59 16.41
C SER A 66 7.99 30.73 15.33
N LYS A 67 7.61 31.32 14.19
CA LYS A 67 6.93 30.59 13.10
C LYS A 67 7.91 30.06 12.06
N ILE A 68 9.07 30.71 11.91
CA ILE A 68 10.14 30.31 10.97
C ILE A 68 10.85 29.05 11.48
N ASN A 69 11.21 29.00 12.78
CA ASN A 69 11.83 27.81 13.37
C ASN A 69 10.94 26.56 13.35
N ASN A 70 9.61 26.72 13.35
CA ASN A 70 8.69 25.58 13.26
C ASN A 70 8.50 25.07 11.82
N MET A 71 8.94 25.82 10.81
CA MET A 71 8.70 25.50 9.41
C MET A 71 9.80 24.63 8.81
N ASP A 72 11.06 24.96 9.09
CA ASP A 72 12.19 24.09 8.73
C ASP A 72 12.03 22.71 9.37
N ASP A 73 11.67 22.69 10.67
CA ASP A 73 11.33 21.45 11.40
C ASP A 73 10.15 20.71 10.77
N PHE A 74 9.12 21.43 10.31
CA PHE A 74 7.96 20.82 9.63
C PHE A 74 8.35 20.21 8.28
N ILE A 75 9.11 20.93 7.46
CA ILE A 75 9.58 20.43 6.16
C ILE A 75 10.51 19.23 6.37
N GLU A 76 11.41 19.30 7.33
CA GLU A 76 12.31 18.20 7.70
C GLU A 76 11.52 16.95 8.09
N GLU A 77 10.50 17.07 8.96
CA GLU A 77 9.62 15.95 9.33
C GLU A 77 8.90 15.36 8.10
N ARG A 78 8.43 16.20 7.18
CA ARG A 78 7.75 15.71 5.96
C ARG A 78 8.71 15.05 4.98
N VAL A 79 9.95 15.50 4.90
CA VAL A 79 11.00 14.84 4.11
C VAL A 79 11.39 13.50 4.73
N GLU A 80 11.54 13.41 6.06
CA GLU A 80 11.76 12.13 6.75
C GLU A 80 10.60 11.17 6.51
N ARG A 81 9.36 11.66 6.59
CA ARG A 81 8.18 10.87 6.25
C ARG A 81 8.20 10.36 4.80
N LEU A 82 8.65 11.16 3.84
CA LEU A 82 8.81 10.72 2.45
C LEU A 82 9.84 9.60 2.33
N TYR A 83 10.94 9.67 3.09
CA TYR A 83 11.94 8.61 3.12
C TYR A 83 11.35 7.27 3.63
N VAL A 84 10.58 7.31 4.72
CA VAL A 84 9.89 6.12 5.24
C VAL A 84 8.87 5.58 4.24
N LEU A 85 8.11 6.46 3.57
CA LEU A 85 7.15 6.05 2.54
C LEU A 85 7.85 5.39 1.34
N ASP A 86 9.03 5.88 0.94
CA ASP A 86 9.83 5.30 -0.14
C ASP A 86 10.31 3.88 0.21
N GLU A 87 10.85 3.68 1.42
CA GLU A 87 11.23 2.34 1.90
C GLU A 87 10.04 1.38 1.91
N GLN A 88 8.87 1.85 2.35
CA GLN A 88 7.64 1.05 2.35
C GLN A 88 7.15 0.73 0.94
N ILE A 89 7.24 1.68 0.00
CA ILE A 89 6.91 1.48 -1.41
C ILE A 89 7.82 0.42 -2.01
N GLN A 90 9.14 0.52 -1.81
CA GLN A 90 10.09 -0.44 -2.33
C GLN A 90 9.80 -1.85 -1.80
N SER A 91 9.50 -1.98 -0.49
CA SER A 91 9.12 -3.27 0.09
C SER A 91 7.85 -3.87 -0.54
N HIS A 92 6.89 -3.04 -0.97
CA HIS A 92 5.68 -3.51 -1.65
C HIS A 92 5.95 -3.87 -3.11
N ILE A 93 6.85 -3.15 -3.80
CA ILE A 93 7.25 -3.45 -5.16
C ILE A 93 7.91 -4.83 -5.22
N ASP A 94 8.77 -5.16 -4.26
CA ASP A 94 9.45 -6.46 -4.19
C ASP A 94 8.48 -7.65 -3.98
N LEU A 95 7.27 -7.37 -3.48
CA LEU A 95 6.20 -8.36 -3.28
C LEU A 95 5.27 -8.49 -4.49
N LEU A 96 5.38 -7.62 -5.49
CA LEU A 96 4.53 -7.69 -6.67
C LEU A 96 4.79 -8.99 -7.45
N PRO A 97 3.73 -9.64 -7.96
CA PRO A 97 3.89 -10.78 -8.84
C PRO A 97 4.61 -10.37 -10.12
N ASP A 98 5.34 -11.31 -10.71
CA ASP A 98 6.13 -11.06 -11.92
C ASP A 98 5.26 -10.53 -13.07
N SER A 99 5.54 -9.27 -13.43
CA SER A 99 4.80 -8.56 -14.47
C SER A 99 5.19 -8.97 -15.89
N SER A 100 6.26 -9.76 -16.05
CA SER A 100 6.70 -10.29 -17.35
C SER A 100 5.82 -11.45 -17.83
N ILE A 101 5.11 -12.11 -16.91
CA ILE A 101 4.24 -13.24 -17.23
C ILE A 101 3.01 -12.75 -18.00
N THR A 102 2.81 -13.33 -19.17
CA THR A 102 1.67 -13.02 -20.03
C THR A 102 0.38 -13.65 -19.52
N ARG A 103 -0.75 -13.08 -19.91
CA ARG A 103 -2.07 -13.66 -19.59
C ARG A 103 -2.21 -15.09 -20.10
N ASP A 104 -1.66 -15.40 -21.26
CA ASP A 104 -1.76 -16.74 -21.85
C ASP A 104 -0.96 -17.77 -21.04
N GLU A 105 0.21 -17.39 -20.55
CA GLU A 105 0.99 -18.22 -19.63
C GLU A 105 0.24 -18.45 -18.31
N ILE A 106 -0.36 -17.41 -17.72
CA ILE A 106 -1.20 -17.55 -16.51
C ILE A 106 -2.33 -18.55 -16.75
N ASN A 107 -3.06 -18.41 -17.86
CA ASN A 107 -4.17 -19.30 -18.19
C ASN A 107 -3.71 -20.74 -18.41
N SER A 108 -2.56 -20.92 -19.06
CA SER A 108 -1.93 -22.23 -19.27
C SER A 108 -1.56 -22.88 -17.94
N THR A 109 -0.93 -22.12 -17.03
CA THR A 109 -0.57 -22.61 -15.68
C THR A 109 -1.80 -22.97 -14.85
N ILE A 110 -2.86 -22.15 -14.89
CA ILE A 110 -4.13 -22.45 -14.19
C ILE A 110 -4.72 -23.75 -14.73
N SER A 111 -4.79 -23.91 -16.06
CA SER A 111 -5.35 -25.12 -16.68
C SER A 111 -4.55 -26.38 -16.33
N ALA A 112 -3.22 -26.26 -16.27
CA ALA A 112 -2.34 -27.35 -15.84
C ALA A 112 -2.57 -27.71 -14.36
N LEU A 113 -2.71 -26.71 -13.50
CA LEU A 113 -2.98 -26.90 -12.07
C LEU A 113 -4.33 -27.58 -11.85
N ASP A 114 -5.38 -27.14 -12.54
CA ASP A 114 -6.72 -27.75 -12.45
C ASP A 114 -6.69 -29.22 -12.86
N SER A 115 -5.98 -29.56 -13.95
CA SER A 115 -5.82 -30.94 -14.37
C SER A 115 -5.11 -31.79 -13.31
N GLU A 116 -4.09 -31.23 -12.65
CA GLU A 116 -3.35 -31.95 -11.62
C GLU A 116 -4.17 -32.13 -10.34
N CYS A 117 -5.00 -31.15 -9.99
CA CYS A 117 -5.97 -31.26 -8.90
C CYS A 117 -6.99 -32.37 -9.17
N GLU A 118 -7.51 -32.47 -10.39
CA GLU A 118 -8.47 -33.52 -10.77
C GLU A 118 -7.83 -34.91 -10.70
N LYS A 119 -6.61 -35.06 -11.23
CA LYS A 119 -5.86 -36.34 -11.11
C LYS A 119 -5.63 -36.73 -9.66
N SER A 120 -5.17 -35.79 -8.85
CA SER A 120 -4.90 -36.02 -7.42
C SER A 120 -6.18 -36.42 -6.67
N ALA A 121 -7.31 -35.78 -6.95
CA ALA A 121 -8.59 -36.13 -6.36
C ALA A 121 -9.06 -37.54 -6.75
N ASN A 122 -8.89 -37.92 -8.02
CA ASN A 122 -9.21 -39.25 -8.52
C ASN A 122 -8.32 -40.33 -7.89
N GLU A 123 -7.02 -40.07 -7.76
CA GLU A 123 -6.08 -40.98 -7.12
C GLU A 123 -6.41 -41.18 -5.64
N LEU A 124 -6.72 -40.09 -4.92
CA LEU A 124 -7.15 -40.15 -3.53
C LEU A 124 -8.45 -40.96 -3.37
N GLY A 125 -9.43 -40.76 -4.27
CA GLY A 125 -10.66 -41.55 -4.28
C GLY A 125 -10.42 -43.05 -4.49
N ARG A 126 -9.49 -43.41 -5.38
CA ARG A 126 -9.07 -44.81 -5.57
C ARG A 126 -8.40 -45.38 -4.33
N LEU A 127 -7.55 -44.60 -3.66
CA LEU A 127 -6.86 -45.01 -2.45
C LEU A 127 -7.85 -45.31 -1.32
N PHE A 128 -8.86 -44.45 -1.11
CA PHE A 128 -9.93 -44.71 -0.14
C PHE A 128 -10.71 -45.98 -0.47
N THR A 129 -11.03 -46.19 -1.74
CA THR A 129 -11.76 -47.38 -2.18
C THR A 129 -10.95 -48.66 -1.90
N GLU A 130 -9.65 -48.66 -2.15
CA GLU A 130 -8.78 -49.81 -1.83
C GLU A 130 -8.62 -50.01 -0.33
N TYR A 131 -8.49 -48.92 0.44
CA TYR A 131 -8.47 -48.98 1.90
C TYR A 131 -9.72 -49.65 2.46
N ASP A 132 -10.91 -49.22 2.01
CA ASP A 132 -12.19 -49.78 2.45
C ASP A 132 -12.33 -51.26 2.09
N LYS A 133 -11.87 -51.67 0.91
CA LYS A 133 -11.84 -53.10 0.52
C LYS A 133 -10.98 -53.92 1.47
N ILE A 134 -9.76 -53.45 1.77
CA ILE A 134 -8.84 -54.14 2.67
C ILE A 134 -9.43 -54.21 4.08
N TYR A 135 -9.98 -53.10 4.57
CA TYR A 135 -10.62 -53.02 5.89
C TYR A 135 -11.77 -54.03 6.01
N ASN A 136 -12.69 -54.05 5.04
CA ASN A 136 -13.83 -54.97 5.06
C ASN A 136 -13.38 -56.43 4.98
N LYS A 137 -12.40 -56.75 4.13
CA LYS A 137 -11.85 -58.11 4.05
C LYS A 137 -11.22 -58.55 5.37
N LEU A 138 -10.49 -57.66 6.05
CA LEU A 138 -9.92 -57.95 7.37
C LEU A 138 -11.02 -58.18 8.42
N LYS A 139 -12.04 -57.32 8.44
CA LYS A 139 -13.20 -57.44 9.33
C LYS A 139 -13.93 -58.77 9.15
N ASP A 140 -14.19 -59.18 7.91
CA ASP A 140 -14.85 -60.45 7.60
C ASP A 140 -13.99 -61.65 8.04
N THR A 141 -12.68 -61.58 7.82
CA THR A 141 -11.74 -62.64 8.25
C THR A 141 -11.71 -62.79 9.77
N ILE A 142 -11.74 -61.68 10.51
CA ILE A 142 -11.80 -61.70 11.98
C ILE A 142 -13.12 -62.34 12.42
N ASN A 143 -14.26 -61.89 11.88
CA ASN A 143 -15.57 -62.41 12.28
C ASN A 143 -15.74 -63.92 11.99
N LEU A 144 -15.15 -64.43 10.91
CA LEU A 144 -15.15 -65.85 10.56
C LEU A 144 -14.30 -66.71 11.50
N ASN A 145 -13.22 -66.17 12.07
CA ASN A 145 -12.34 -66.90 13.00
C ASN A 145 -12.88 -66.94 14.44
N TYR A 146 -13.88 -66.12 14.76
CA TYR A 146 -14.50 -66.03 16.09
C TYR A 146 -15.97 -66.52 16.12
N SER A 147 -16.47 -67.13 15.04
CA SER A 147 -17.74 -67.87 14.99
C SER A 147 -17.49 -69.37 14.99
#